data_AF-A0A1H1HPM1-F1
#
_entry.id   AF-A0A1H1HPM1-F1
#
_cell.length_a   1.000
_cell.length_b   1.000
_cell.length_c   1.000
_cell.angle_alpha   90.00
_cell.angle_beta   90.00
_cell.angle_gamma   90.00
#
_symmetry.space_group_name_H-M   'P 1'
#
loop_
_entity.id
_entity.type
_entity.pdbx_description
1 polymer ?
#
loop_
_entity_poly.entity_id
_entity_poly.type
_entity_poly.pdbx_seq_one_letter_code
_entity_poly.pdbx_strand_id
1 'polypeptide(L)'
;MTGKQTILWPVNVLFRPSSFVELDPDQEAANTLDAITTAVWLTGFYFVNLLLYALPLTLAGFGIRDGATTPAAVTAALSPLGVDPGTIWQFSSALVTNSAFLLLATILTFVTFHVGMVLTRSSKGVIRSLQAVSYSSGIYLAVMFSTVVYVSTESGLAVAEEFLLWIQTAFIQFFIDLVGTDLVPPVEASRPELAAMSTLEQAILTVLLLSMMYFLYVLYVGARTTHDATRFEALVATGFVLLSPALYVLGAIYLTVGAL
;
A
#
# COMPACT_ATOMS: atom_id res chain seq x y z
N MET A 1 -8.77 -4.02 25.33
CA MET A 1 -10.08 -3.75 24.67
C MET A 1 -11.15 -4.55 25.39
N THR A 2 -12.30 -3.94 25.70
CA THR A 2 -13.47 -4.65 26.24
C THR A 2 -14.25 -5.35 25.12
N GLY A 3 -15.10 -6.33 25.46
CA GLY A 3 -15.91 -7.07 24.46
C GLY A 3 -16.80 -6.16 23.58
N LYS A 4 -17.35 -5.09 24.16
CA LYS A 4 -18.10 -4.06 23.41
C LYS A 4 -17.22 -3.25 22.45
N GLN A 5 -15.98 -2.91 22.85
CA GLN A 5 -15.05 -2.20 21.97
C GLN A 5 -14.64 -3.04 20.77
N THR A 6 -14.59 -4.36 20.91
CA THR A 6 -14.25 -5.29 19.81
C THR A 6 -15.40 -5.40 18.80
N ILE A 7 -16.65 -5.41 19.25
CA ILE A 7 -17.84 -5.49 18.37
C ILE A 7 -18.06 -4.17 17.61
N LEU A 8 -17.87 -3.03 18.27
CA LEU A 8 -18.01 -1.72 17.63
C LEU A 8 -16.77 -1.31 16.84
N TRP A 9 -15.70 -2.10 16.89
CA TRP A 9 -14.43 -1.78 16.26
C TRP A 9 -14.54 -1.46 14.76
N PRO A 10 -15.23 -2.26 13.92
CA PRO A 10 -15.33 -1.96 12.48
C PRO A 10 -16.10 -0.67 12.21
N VAL A 11 -17.15 -0.41 12.99
CA VAL A 11 -17.97 0.80 12.90
C VAL A 11 -17.16 2.03 13.34
N ASN A 12 -16.40 1.92 14.42
CA ASN A 12 -15.57 3.03 14.90
C ASN A 12 -14.43 3.37 13.94
N VAL A 13 -13.84 2.37 13.28
CA VAL A 13 -12.86 2.60 12.20
C VAL A 13 -13.49 3.43 11.08
N LEU A 14 -14.70 3.09 10.65
CA LEU A 14 -15.39 3.75 9.54
C LEU A 14 -16.03 5.10 9.88
N PHE A 15 -16.41 5.34 11.13
CA PHE A 15 -17.18 6.54 11.51
C PHE A 15 -16.48 7.43 12.54
N ARG A 16 -15.39 6.96 13.16
CA ARG A 16 -14.61 7.68 14.18
C ARG A 16 -13.11 7.42 14.04
N PRO A 17 -12.49 7.69 12.88
CA PRO A 17 -11.09 7.37 12.65
C PRO A 17 -10.16 8.14 13.60
N SER A 18 -10.56 9.29 14.12
CA SER A 18 -9.79 10.02 15.14
C SER A 18 -9.53 9.18 16.39
N SER A 19 -10.49 8.36 16.83
CA SER A 19 -10.31 7.49 18.00
C SER A 19 -9.30 6.36 17.80
N PHE A 20 -8.86 6.13 16.56
CA PHE A 20 -7.85 5.14 16.21
C PHE A 20 -6.44 5.76 16.06
N VAL A 21 -6.38 7.05 15.71
CA VAL A 21 -5.12 7.76 15.45
C VAL A 21 -4.71 8.67 16.61
N GLU A 22 -5.62 8.95 17.54
CA GLU A 22 -5.33 9.68 18.76
C GLU A 22 -4.46 8.79 19.68
N LEU A 23 -3.26 9.29 19.99
CA LEU A 23 -2.36 8.63 20.91
C LEU A 23 -2.91 8.80 22.32
N ASP A 24 -3.10 7.69 23.02
CA ASP A 24 -3.33 7.73 24.47
C ASP A 24 -2.11 8.42 25.11
N PRO A 25 -2.27 9.48 25.92
CA PRO A 25 -1.14 10.16 26.57
C PRO A 25 -0.20 9.21 27.31
N ASP A 26 -0.74 8.08 27.82
CA ASP A 26 0.01 7.03 28.50
C ASP A 26 0.88 6.18 27.56
N GLN A 27 0.69 6.28 26.24
CA GLN A 27 1.48 5.63 25.18
C GLN A 27 2.54 6.56 24.57
N GLU A 28 2.66 7.79 25.07
CA GLU A 28 3.71 8.71 24.66
C GLU A 28 5.05 8.21 25.24
N ALA A 29 6.04 7.95 24.38
CA ALA A 29 7.31 7.35 24.82
C ALA A 29 8.01 8.25 25.85
N ALA A 30 8.05 7.81 27.11
CA ALA A 30 8.63 8.58 28.21
C ALA A 30 10.16 8.72 28.08
N ASN A 31 10.81 7.80 27.37
CA ASN A 31 12.25 7.80 27.11
C ASN A 31 12.62 7.10 25.79
N THR A 32 13.90 7.11 25.42
CA THR A 32 14.42 6.52 24.18
C THR A 32 14.21 5.00 24.10
N LEU A 33 14.28 4.27 25.22
CA LEU A 33 14.05 2.82 25.24
C LEU A 33 12.57 2.48 24.98
N ASP A 34 11.65 3.27 25.52
CA ASP A 34 10.21 3.13 25.25
C ASP A 34 9.89 3.45 23.79
N ALA A 35 10.58 4.44 23.21
CA ALA A 35 10.46 4.77 21.79
C ALA A 35 10.95 3.63 20.89
N ILE A 36 12.10 3.01 21.23
CA ILE A 36 12.64 1.84 20.50
C ILE A 36 11.68 0.66 20.63
N THR A 37 11.18 0.37 21.83
CA THR A 37 10.26 -0.74 22.08
C THR A 37 8.95 -0.55 21.30
N THR A 38 8.42 0.67 21.29
CA THR A 38 7.25 1.05 20.48
C THR A 38 7.53 0.87 18.99
N ALA A 39 8.69 1.32 18.50
CA ALA A 39 9.07 1.15 17.10
C ALA A 39 9.18 -0.32 16.70
N VAL A 40 9.77 -1.17 17.55
CA VAL A 40 9.87 -2.63 17.33
C VAL A 40 8.48 -3.27 17.28
N TRP A 41 7.59 -2.94 18.21
CA TRP A 41 6.22 -3.45 18.21
C TRP A 41 5.43 -3.04 16.98
N LEU A 42 5.50 -1.76 16.61
CA LEU A 42 4.84 -1.25 15.40
C LEU A 42 5.39 -1.93 14.14
N THR A 43 6.71 -2.13 14.09
CA THR A 43 7.37 -2.83 12.98
C THR A 43 6.92 -4.29 12.92
N GLY A 44 6.86 -4.99 14.06
CA GLY A 44 6.36 -6.37 14.12
C GLY A 44 4.90 -6.48 13.70
N PHE A 45 4.03 -5.60 14.21
CA PHE A 45 2.62 -5.51 13.79
C PHE A 45 2.50 -5.22 12.29
N TYR A 46 3.32 -4.32 11.77
CA TYR A 46 3.37 -4.03 10.35
C TYR A 46 3.76 -5.26 9.52
N PHE A 47 4.80 -6.02 9.90
CA PHE A 47 5.19 -7.22 9.16
C PHE A 47 4.10 -8.30 9.15
N VAL A 48 3.33 -8.44 10.22
CA VAL A 48 2.16 -9.34 10.23
C VAL A 48 1.12 -8.87 9.23
N ASN A 49 0.77 -7.57 9.23
CA ASN A 49 -0.18 -7.01 8.27
C ASN A 49 0.34 -7.11 6.82
N LEU A 50 1.64 -6.88 6.62
CA LEU A 50 2.31 -7.02 5.33
C LEU A 50 2.09 -8.42 4.75
N LEU A 51 2.30 -9.46 5.56
CA LEU A 51 2.04 -10.84 5.14
C LEU A 51 0.55 -11.10 4.88
N LEU A 52 -0.34 -10.57 5.73
CA LEU A 52 -1.78 -10.68 5.52
C LEU A 52 -2.25 -10.02 4.21
N TYR A 53 -1.51 -9.03 3.69
CA TYR A 53 -1.82 -8.36 2.43
C TYR A 53 -1.11 -8.98 1.23
N ALA A 54 0.16 -9.41 1.40
CA ALA A 54 0.93 -10.01 0.32
C ALA A 54 0.47 -11.45 0.00
N LEU A 55 -0.01 -12.19 1.00
CA LEU A 55 -0.41 -13.59 0.82
C LEU A 55 -1.63 -13.75 -0.12
N PRO A 56 -2.75 -13.00 0.04
CA PRO A 56 -3.87 -13.06 -0.90
C PRO A 56 -3.48 -12.68 -2.33
N LEU A 57 -2.63 -11.66 -2.50
CA LEU A 57 -2.10 -11.27 -3.82
C LEU A 57 -1.36 -12.44 -4.47
N THR A 58 -0.47 -13.08 -3.71
CA THR A 58 0.32 -14.20 -4.20
C THR A 58 -0.55 -15.42 -4.52
N LEU A 59 -1.57 -15.69 -3.68
CA LEU A 59 -2.55 -16.77 -3.91
C LEU A 59 -3.41 -16.51 -5.15
N ALA A 60 -3.70 -15.25 -5.47
CA ALA A 60 -4.38 -14.83 -6.70
C ALA A 60 -3.47 -14.86 -7.93
N GLY A 61 -2.20 -15.26 -7.79
CA GLY A 61 -1.25 -15.38 -8.90
C GLY A 61 -0.43 -14.12 -9.19
N PHE A 62 -0.60 -13.03 -8.43
CA PHE A 62 0.19 -11.83 -8.64
C PHE A 62 1.66 -12.05 -8.32
N GLY A 63 2.54 -11.60 -9.21
CA GLY A 63 3.98 -11.71 -9.07
C GLY A 63 4.56 -13.09 -9.43
N ILE A 64 3.73 -14.06 -9.78
CA ILE A 64 4.17 -15.35 -10.32
C ILE A 64 4.75 -15.10 -11.71
N ARG A 65 5.99 -15.56 -11.94
CA ARG A 65 6.69 -15.43 -13.22
C ARG A 65 6.88 -16.80 -13.83
N ASP A 66 6.22 -17.04 -14.97
CA ASP A 66 6.40 -18.26 -15.74
C ASP A 66 7.86 -18.38 -16.22
N GLY A 67 8.45 -19.55 -16.05
CA GLY A 67 9.82 -19.85 -16.51
C GLY A 67 10.96 -19.43 -15.58
N ALA A 68 10.69 -18.94 -14.36
CA ALA A 68 11.73 -18.74 -13.35
C ALA A 68 12.40 -20.08 -12.98
N THR A 69 13.71 -20.19 -13.21
CA THR A 69 14.47 -21.40 -12.89
C THR A 69 14.61 -21.57 -11.38
N THR A 70 14.11 -22.69 -10.86
CA THR A 70 14.26 -23.06 -9.45
C THR A 70 15.73 -23.30 -9.11
N PRO A 71 16.30 -22.61 -8.11
CA PRO A 71 17.68 -22.83 -7.70
C PRO A 71 17.91 -24.27 -7.25
N ALA A 72 19.05 -24.84 -7.61
CA ALA A 72 19.40 -26.23 -7.27
C ALA A 72 19.35 -26.51 -5.76
N ALA A 73 19.71 -25.53 -4.93
CA ALA A 73 19.63 -25.64 -3.47
C ALA A 73 18.18 -25.80 -2.96
N VAL A 74 17.22 -25.11 -3.59
CA VAL A 74 15.80 -25.20 -3.24
C VAL A 74 15.25 -26.57 -3.65
N THR A 75 15.61 -27.04 -4.85
CA THR A 75 15.26 -28.40 -5.30
C THR A 75 15.82 -29.45 -4.34
N ALA A 76 17.11 -29.38 -4.00
CA ALA A 76 17.74 -30.34 -3.09
C ALA A 76 17.10 -30.35 -1.69
N ALA A 77 16.66 -29.20 -1.18
CA ALA A 77 16.02 -29.09 0.13
C ALA A 77 14.56 -29.59 0.14
N LEU A 78 13.82 -29.41 -0.96
CA LEU A 78 12.39 -29.67 -1.02
C LEU A 78 12.03 -31.03 -1.63
N SER A 79 12.84 -31.57 -2.54
CA SER A 79 12.59 -32.90 -3.14
C SER A 79 12.40 -34.02 -2.11
N PRO A 80 13.13 -34.08 -0.97
CA PRO A 80 12.89 -35.09 0.07
C PRO A 80 11.54 -34.98 0.78
N LEU A 81 10.87 -33.83 0.69
CA LEU A 81 9.59 -33.56 1.35
C LEU A 81 8.38 -33.95 0.50
N GLY A 82 8.59 -34.43 -0.74
CA GLY A 82 7.51 -34.84 -1.65
C GLY A 82 6.67 -33.69 -2.20
N VAL A 83 7.13 -32.44 -2.05
CA VAL A 83 6.51 -31.24 -2.63
C VAL A 83 7.21 -30.85 -3.92
N ASP A 84 6.49 -30.23 -4.85
CA ASP A 84 7.09 -29.70 -6.07
C ASP A 84 7.95 -28.45 -5.74
N PRO A 85 9.28 -28.52 -5.89
CA PRO A 85 10.15 -27.38 -5.59
C PRO A 85 9.90 -26.18 -6.51
N GLY A 86 9.42 -26.42 -7.74
CA GLY A 86 9.07 -25.38 -8.70
C GLY A 86 7.94 -24.49 -8.19
N THR A 87 6.82 -25.12 -7.86
CA THR A 87 5.64 -24.42 -7.30
C THR A 87 5.99 -23.65 -6.02
N ILE A 88 6.72 -24.26 -5.08
CA ILE A 88 7.09 -23.59 -3.82
C ILE A 88 8.01 -22.40 -4.07
N TRP A 89 8.98 -22.52 -4.98
CA TRP A 89 9.89 -21.42 -5.32
C TRP A 89 9.16 -20.26 -5.99
N GLN A 90 8.30 -20.55 -6.96
CA GLN A 90 7.49 -19.52 -7.64
C GLN A 90 6.60 -18.78 -6.64
N PHE A 91 5.89 -19.52 -5.79
CA PHE A 91 5.06 -18.93 -4.75
C PHE A 91 5.88 -18.07 -3.77
N SER A 92 7.01 -18.59 -3.28
CA SER A 92 7.86 -17.88 -2.30
C SER A 92 8.47 -16.61 -2.90
N SER A 93 8.94 -16.68 -4.14
CA SER A 93 9.53 -15.52 -4.84
C SER A 93 8.49 -14.45 -5.17
N ALA A 94 7.27 -14.85 -5.55
CA ALA A 94 6.15 -13.94 -5.73
C ALA A 94 5.74 -13.29 -4.39
N LEU A 95 5.65 -14.07 -3.31
CA LEU A 95 5.36 -13.54 -1.97
C LEU A 95 6.39 -12.51 -1.51
N VAL A 96 7.68 -12.79 -1.71
CA VAL A 96 8.76 -11.84 -1.40
C VAL A 96 8.64 -10.59 -2.26
N THR A 97 8.35 -10.73 -3.56
CA THR A 97 8.21 -9.58 -4.47
C THR A 97 7.03 -8.70 -4.09
N ASN A 98 5.85 -9.30 -3.84
CA ASN A 98 4.65 -8.58 -3.39
C ASN A 98 4.89 -7.90 -2.04
N SER A 99 5.54 -8.59 -1.10
CA SER A 99 5.89 -8.00 0.21
C SER A 99 6.85 -6.83 0.07
N ALA A 100 7.86 -6.93 -0.81
CA ALA A 100 8.81 -5.86 -1.07
C ALA A 100 8.13 -4.64 -1.71
N PHE A 101 7.19 -4.85 -2.64
CA PHE A 101 6.40 -3.78 -3.24
C PHE A 101 5.57 -3.03 -2.20
N LEU A 102 4.82 -3.77 -1.36
CA LEU A 102 4.00 -3.19 -0.29
C LEU A 102 4.86 -2.45 0.76
N LEU A 103 6.03 -3.00 1.09
CA LEU A 103 7.00 -2.36 1.96
C LEU A 103 7.49 -1.04 1.38
N LEU A 104 7.89 -1.03 0.11
CA LEU A 104 8.37 0.18 -0.55
C LEU A 104 7.28 1.25 -0.66
N ALA A 105 6.05 0.85 -0.99
CA ALA A 105 4.89 1.76 -1.00
C ALA A 105 4.68 2.38 0.39
N THR A 106 4.75 1.58 1.46
CA THR A 106 4.61 2.06 2.83
C THR A 106 5.74 3.02 3.21
N ILE A 107 6.99 2.69 2.88
CA ILE A 107 8.14 3.56 3.12
C ILE A 107 7.96 4.90 2.41
N LEU A 108 7.55 4.88 1.14
CA LEU A 108 7.32 6.11 0.38
C LEU A 108 6.19 6.94 0.99
N THR A 109 5.07 6.32 1.38
CA THR A 109 3.98 6.99 2.11
C THR A 109 4.48 7.61 3.41
N PHE A 110 5.23 6.88 4.21
CA PHE A 110 5.81 7.37 5.46
C PHE A 110 6.76 8.55 5.22
N VAL A 111 7.70 8.41 4.28
CA VAL A 111 8.70 9.45 3.98
C VAL A 111 8.01 10.70 3.46
N THR A 112 7.11 10.58 2.48
CA THR A 112 6.40 11.73 1.91
C THR A 112 5.52 12.42 2.94
N PHE A 113 4.78 11.66 3.77
CA PHE A 113 4.00 12.21 4.87
C PHE A 113 4.91 12.97 5.85
N HIS A 114 5.99 12.35 6.32
CA HIS A 114 6.90 12.97 7.29
C HIS A 114 7.60 14.21 6.72
N VAL A 115 8.02 14.17 5.46
CA VAL A 115 8.58 15.34 4.75
C VAL A 115 7.55 16.46 4.72
N GLY A 116 6.29 16.18 4.40
CA GLY A 116 5.21 17.16 4.46
C GLY A 116 5.04 17.77 5.86
N MET A 117 5.14 16.96 6.91
CA MET A 117 5.11 17.40 8.31
C MET A 117 6.32 18.29 8.68
N VAL A 118 7.52 17.97 8.18
CA VAL A 118 8.74 18.75 8.42
C VAL A 118 8.68 20.08 7.66
N LEU A 119 8.27 20.07 6.39
CA LEU A 119 8.17 21.27 5.56
C LEU A 119 7.13 22.26 6.08
N THR A 120 6.05 21.76 6.66
CA THR A 120 5.03 22.56 7.35
C THR A 120 5.45 22.97 8.77
N ARG A 121 6.62 22.54 9.25
CA ARG A 121 7.16 22.79 10.60
C ARG A 121 6.26 22.33 11.75
N SER A 122 5.37 21.38 11.48
CA SER A 122 4.44 20.79 12.46
C SER A 122 4.90 19.40 12.94
N SER A 123 6.05 18.92 12.46
CA SER A 123 6.62 17.65 12.92
C SER A 123 6.94 17.67 14.42
N LYS A 124 6.50 16.62 15.12
CA LYS A 124 6.74 16.35 16.55
C LYS A 124 7.61 15.10 16.74
N GLY A 125 8.31 14.69 15.67
CA GLY A 125 9.17 13.52 15.66
C GLY A 125 8.70 12.40 14.74
N VAL A 126 9.67 11.56 14.35
CA VAL A 126 9.49 10.46 13.40
C VAL A 126 8.54 9.37 13.90
N ILE A 127 8.58 9.05 15.20
CA ILE A 127 7.75 7.98 15.78
C ILE A 127 6.26 8.28 15.64
N ARG A 128 5.85 9.55 15.82
CA ARG A 128 4.45 9.97 15.63
C ARG A 128 4.00 9.83 14.19
N SER A 129 4.87 10.15 13.23
CA SER A 129 4.58 9.92 11.81
C SER A 129 4.48 8.44 11.48
N LEU A 130 5.35 7.60 12.08
CA LEU A 130 5.29 6.15 11.93
C LEU A 130 3.98 5.58 12.49
N GLN A 131 3.53 6.05 13.66
CA GLN A 131 2.24 5.67 14.25
C GLN A 131 1.08 6.12 13.37
N ALA A 132 1.07 7.39 12.94
CA ALA A 132 0.04 7.93 12.06
C ALA A 132 -0.09 7.10 10.80
N VAL A 133 1.01 6.77 10.12
CA VAL A 133 0.99 5.95 8.90
C VAL A 133 0.65 4.49 9.20
N SER A 134 1.28 3.84 10.18
CA SER A 134 1.06 2.40 10.44
C SER A 134 -0.39 2.11 10.84
N TYR A 135 -1.00 2.98 11.65
CA TYR A 135 -2.38 2.83 12.04
C TYR A 135 -3.35 3.25 10.93
N SER A 136 -3.11 4.36 10.24
CA SER A 136 -4.02 4.82 9.17
C SER A 136 -4.01 3.95 7.92
N SER A 137 -2.89 3.31 7.60
CA SER A 137 -2.69 2.66 6.30
C SER A 137 -3.26 1.25 6.22
N GLY A 138 -3.17 0.44 7.29
CA GLY A 138 -3.46 -0.99 7.22
C GLY A 138 -4.86 -1.33 6.69
N ILE A 139 -5.91 -0.78 7.29
CA ILE A 139 -7.30 -1.17 6.95
C ILE A 139 -7.69 -0.69 5.55
N TYR A 140 -7.38 0.55 5.19
CA TYR A 140 -7.78 1.09 3.88
C TYR A 140 -6.94 0.52 2.74
N LEU A 141 -5.65 0.24 2.98
CA LEU A 141 -4.86 -0.52 2.02
C LEU A 141 -5.44 -1.93 1.85
N ALA A 142 -5.82 -2.61 2.94
CA ALA A 142 -6.44 -3.94 2.85
C ALA A 142 -7.71 -3.93 1.98
N VAL A 143 -8.58 -2.93 2.17
CA VAL A 143 -9.80 -2.76 1.35
C VAL A 143 -9.42 -2.50 -0.10
N MET A 144 -8.56 -1.52 -0.37
CA MET A 144 -8.14 -1.18 -1.75
C MET A 144 -7.51 -2.39 -2.46
N PHE A 145 -6.60 -3.11 -1.81
CA PHE A 145 -5.96 -4.30 -2.38
C PHE A 145 -6.96 -5.42 -2.61
N SER A 146 -7.82 -5.72 -1.63
CA SER A 146 -8.84 -6.76 -1.79
C SER A 146 -9.80 -6.44 -2.93
N THR A 147 -10.17 -5.17 -3.07
CA THR A 147 -11.00 -4.69 -4.19
C THR A 147 -10.30 -4.86 -5.53
N VAL A 148 -9.03 -4.47 -5.64
CA VAL A 148 -8.25 -4.63 -6.89
C VAL A 148 -8.08 -6.10 -7.25
N VAL A 149 -7.76 -6.96 -6.27
CA VAL A 149 -7.69 -8.41 -6.47
C VAL A 149 -9.02 -8.94 -6.99
N TYR A 150 -10.12 -8.58 -6.33
CA TYR A 150 -11.45 -9.03 -6.75
C TYR A 150 -11.76 -8.62 -8.20
N VAL A 151 -11.46 -7.37 -8.57
CA VAL A 151 -11.61 -6.89 -9.95
C VAL A 151 -10.79 -7.72 -10.94
N SER A 152 -9.53 -8.03 -10.62
CA SER A 152 -8.63 -8.78 -11.52
C SER A 152 -8.94 -10.28 -11.66
N THR A 153 -9.63 -10.87 -10.69
CA THR A 153 -9.90 -12.32 -10.67
C THR A 153 -11.30 -12.67 -11.12
N GLU A 154 -12.22 -11.71 -11.09
CA GLU A 154 -13.63 -11.95 -11.39
C GLU A 154 -13.91 -11.67 -12.87
N SER A 155 -14.23 -12.73 -13.61
CA SER A 155 -14.49 -12.67 -15.06
C SER A 155 -15.62 -11.69 -15.47
N GLY A 156 -16.55 -11.38 -14.55
CA GLY A 156 -17.63 -10.43 -14.78
C GLY A 156 -17.25 -8.95 -14.65
N LEU A 157 -15.99 -8.61 -14.37
CA LEU A 157 -15.53 -7.25 -14.08
C LEU A 157 -14.49 -6.71 -15.08
N ALA A 158 -14.48 -7.25 -16.31
CA ALA A 158 -13.47 -6.96 -17.33
C ALA A 158 -13.36 -5.45 -17.67
N VAL A 159 -14.48 -4.71 -17.74
CA VAL A 159 -14.44 -3.27 -18.08
C VAL A 159 -13.81 -2.46 -16.95
N ALA A 160 -14.09 -2.83 -15.69
CA ALA A 160 -13.44 -2.22 -14.53
C ALA A 160 -11.93 -2.54 -14.49
N GLU A 161 -11.55 -3.78 -14.77
CA GLU A 161 -10.15 -4.21 -14.84
C GLU A 161 -9.39 -3.42 -15.91
N GLU A 162 -9.90 -3.41 -17.15
CA GLU A 162 -9.31 -2.65 -18.27
C GLU A 162 -9.20 -1.16 -17.94
N PHE A 163 -10.19 -0.59 -17.25
CA PHE A 163 -10.16 0.82 -16.85
C PHE A 163 -9.05 1.12 -15.84
N LEU A 164 -8.88 0.25 -14.83
CA LEU A 164 -7.79 0.39 -13.85
C LEU A 164 -6.42 0.21 -14.51
N LEU A 165 -6.27 -0.78 -15.38
CA LEU A 165 -5.03 -1.01 -16.13
C LEU A 165 -4.71 0.16 -17.06
N TRP A 166 -5.71 0.72 -17.75
CA TRP A 166 -5.55 1.90 -18.59
C TRP A 166 -5.09 3.12 -17.78
N ILE A 167 -5.70 3.39 -16.61
CA ILE A 167 -5.27 4.48 -15.73
C ILE A 167 -3.82 4.29 -15.28
N GLN A 168 -3.46 3.08 -14.84
CA GLN A 168 -2.09 2.78 -14.38
C GLN A 168 -1.08 2.95 -15.50
N THR A 169 -1.38 2.42 -16.69
CA THR A 169 -0.52 2.51 -17.87
C THR A 169 -0.37 3.94 -18.34
N ALA A 170 -1.46 4.71 -18.41
CA ALA A 170 -1.43 6.12 -18.77
C ALA A 170 -0.62 6.95 -17.77
N PHE A 171 -0.72 6.65 -16.47
CA PHE A 171 0.07 7.31 -15.44
C PHE A 171 1.57 7.02 -15.60
N ILE A 172 1.96 5.77 -15.84
CA ILE A 172 3.35 5.39 -16.09
C ILE A 172 3.87 6.05 -17.37
N GLN A 173 3.10 5.98 -18.46
CA GLN A 173 3.45 6.58 -19.75
C GLN A 173 3.70 8.09 -19.62
N PHE A 174 2.85 8.81 -18.87
CA PHE A 174 3.04 10.23 -18.62
C PHE A 174 4.43 10.55 -18.06
N PHE A 175 4.95 9.75 -17.12
CA PHE A 175 6.30 9.96 -16.57
C PHE A 175 7.42 9.51 -17.51
N ILE A 176 7.20 8.46 -18.31
CA ILE A 176 8.14 8.06 -19.37
C ILE A 176 8.33 9.21 -20.37
N ASP A 177 7.22 9.79 -20.84
CA ASP A 177 7.22 10.92 -21.77
C ASP A 177 7.85 12.17 -21.14
N LEU A 178 7.56 12.42 -19.85
CA LEU A 178 8.10 13.55 -19.10
C LEU A 178 9.64 13.49 -18.96
N VAL A 179 10.19 12.30 -18.72
CA VAL A 179 11.65 12.09 -18.64
C VAL A 179 12.27 12.02 -20.04
N GLY A 180 11.49 11.63 -21.05
CA GLY A 180 11.94 11.54 -22.45
C GLY A 180 12.73 10.27 -22.75
N THR A 181 12.33 9.14 -22.16
CA THR A 181 12.97 7.82 -22.38
C THR A 181 12.21 6.97 -23.36
N ASP A 182 12.89 6.05 -24.06
CA ASP A 182 12.26 5.09 -25.00
C ASP A 182 11.69 3.84 -24.30
N LEU A 183 11.42 3.91 -22.99
CA LEU A 183 10.80 2.81 -22.26
C LEU A 183 9.35 2.63 -22.71
N VAL A 184 8.87 1.39 -22.68
CA VAL A 184 7.47 1.05 -22.92
C VAL A 184 6.88 0.49 -21.64
N PRO A 185 5.65 0.87 -21.25
CA PRO A 185 4.96 0.26 -20.12
C PRO A 185 4.91 -1.27 -20.24
N PRO A 186 4.96 -2.00 -19.12
CA PRO A 186 5.01 -3.47 -19.14
C PRO A 186 3.72 -4.12 -19.65
N VAL A 187 2.62 -3.38 -19.66
CA VAL A 187 1.31 -3.82 -20.13
C VAL A 187 0.78 -2.74 -21.07
N GLU A 188 0.39 -3.15 -22.28
CA GLU A 188 -0.38 -2.28 -23.16
C GLU A 188 -1.85 -2.30 -22.72
N ALA A 189 -2.39 -1.14 -22.35
CA ALA A 189 -3.78 -1.00 -21.97
C ALA A 189 -4.41 0.18 -22.71
N SER A 190 -5.44 -0.10 -23.49
CA SER A 190 -6.27 0.92 -24.16
C SER A 190 -7.44 1.34 -23.28
N ARG A 191 -7.93 2.57 -23.48
CA ARG A 191 -9.13 3.05 -22.78
C ARG A 191 -10.34 2.15 -23.14
N PRO A 192 -11.03 1.55 -22.16
CA PRO A 192 -12.17 0.69 -22.43
C PRO A 192 -13.43 1.48 -22.80
N GLU A 193 -14.43 0.78 -23.35
CA GLU A 193 -15.76 1.34 -23.60
C GLU A 193 -16.53 1.50 -22.29
N LEU A 194 -16.40 2.67 -21.65
CA LEU A 194 -17.02 2.94 -20.34
C LEU A 194 -18.56 2.81 -20.33
N ALA A 195 -19.21 2.92 -21.50
CA ALA A 195 -20.65 2.70 -21.62
C ALA A 195 -21.06 1.24 -21.39
N ALA A 196 -20.14 0.29 -21.58
CA ALA A 196 -20.35 -1.13 -21.31
C ALA A 196 -20.20 -1.49 -19.82
N MET A 197 -19.75 -0.55 -18.97
CA MET A 197 -19.52 -0.81 -17.56
C MET A 197 -20.83 -1.02 -16.80
N SER A 198 -20.96 -2.21 -16.20
CA SER A 198 -22.11 -2.59 -15.40
C SER A 198 -22.24 -1.77 -14.11
N THR A 199 -23.44 -1.75 -13.51
CA THR A 199 -23.68 -1.11 -12.21
C THR A 199 -22.79 -1.70 -11.10
N LEU A 200 -22.52 -3.00 -11.16
CA LEU A 200 -21.65 -3.67 -10.18
C LEU A 200 -20.21 -3.16 -10.29
N GLU A 201 -19.66 -3.07 -11.51
CA GLU A 201 -18.34 -2.52 -11.76
C GLU A 201 -18.23 -1.07 -11.30
N GLN A 202 -19.23 -0.23 -11.60
CA GLN A 202 -19.29 1.15 -11.13
C GLN A 202 -19.31 1.24 -9.59
N ALA A 203 -20.07 0.36 -8.93
CA ALA A 203 -20.13 0.31 -7.46
C ALA A 203 -18.77 -0.09 -6.86
N ILE A 204 -18.09 -1.07 -7.45
CA ILE A 204 -16.77 -1.53 -7.02
C ILE A 204 -15.71 -0.43 -7.19
N LEU A 205 -15.68 0.26 -8.33
CA LEU A 205 -14.79 1.40 -8.54
C LEU A 205 -15.10 2.55 -7.58
N THR A 206 -16.38 2.76 -7.24
CA THR A 206 -16.78 3.74 -6.22
C THR A 206 -16.24 3.36 -4.84
N VAL A 207 -16.31 2.08 -4.45
CA VAL A 207 -15.71 1.59 -3.20
C VAL A 207 -14.21 1.83 -3.19
N LEU A 208 -13.52 1.58 -4.30
CA LEU A 208 -12.09 1.84 -4.43
C LEU A 208 -11.76 3.33 -4.27
N LEU A 209 -12.50 4.21 -4.96
CA LEU A 209 -12.35 5.66 -4.85
C LEU A 209 -12.59 6.16 -3.42
N LEU A 210 -13.67 5.72 -2.79
CA LEU A 210 -13.99 6.09 -1.41
C LEU A 210 -12.91 5.59 -0.44
N SER A 211 -12.38 4.39 -0.65
CA SER A 211 -11.29 3.85 0.17
C SER A 211 -10.02 4.69 0.06
N MET A 212 -9.68 5.15 -1.16
CA MET A 212 -8.56 6.08 -1.37
C MET A 212 -8.80 7.43 -0.69
N MET A 213 -10.00 8.01 -0.82
CA MET A 213 -10.34 9.26 -0.14
C MET A 213 -10.27 9.12 1.38
N TYR A 214 -10.74 7.99 1.90
CA TYR A 214 -10.75 7.73 3.33
C TYR A 214 -9.34 7.47 3.86
N PHE A 215 -8.49 6.77 3.11
CA PHE A 215 -7.06 6.65 3.41
C PHE A 215 -6.39 8.03 3.58
N LEU A 216 -6.60 8.94 2.64
CA LEU A 216 -6.10 10.32 2.75
C LEU A 216 -6.70 11.06 3.93
N TYR A 217 -8.00 10.88 4.19
CA TYR A 217 -8.65 11.49 5.34
C TYR A 217 -8.07 11.01 6.67
N VAL A 218 -7.76 9.72 6.82
CA VAL A 218 -7.16 9.21 8.06
C VAL A 218 -5.74 9.74 8.25
N LEU A 219 -4.96 9.89 7.17
CA LEU A 219 -3.65 10.56 7.23
C LEU A 219 -3.78 12.02 7.66
N TYR A 220 -4.76 12.73 7.10
CA TYR A 220 -5.07 14.11 7.50
C TYR A 220 -5.43 14.19 8.99
N VAL A 221 -6.32 13.32 9.46
CA VAL A 221 -6.67 13.23 10.88
C VAL A 221 -5.43 12.88 11.72
N GLY A 222 -4.58 11.99 11.23
CA GLY A 222 -3.35 11.63 11.92
C GLY A 222 -2.38 12.79 12.07
N ALA A 223 -2.19 13.61 11.04
CA ALA A 223 -1.42 14.85 11.16
C ALA A 223 -2.04 15.79 12.21
N ARG A 224 -3.37 15.91 12.24
CA ARG A 224 -4.08 16.77 13.19
C ARG A 224 -3.95 16.30 14.64
N THR A 225 -4.04 14.99 14.89
CA THR A 225 -4.10 14.43 16.26
C THR A 225 -2.73 14.08 16.82
N THR A 226 -1.82 13.54 16.00
CA THR A 226 -0.51 13.10 16.50
C THR A 226 0.51 14.23 16.50
N HIS A 227 0.37 15.19 15.59
CA HIS A 227 1.33 16.26 15.38
C HIS A 227 0.80 17.66 15.73
N ASP A 228 -0.46 17.78 16.16
CA ASP A 228 -1.18 19.05 16.40
C ASP A 228 -1.15 20.00 15.18
N ALA A 229 -0.98 19.45 13.97
CA ALA A 229 -0.90 20.26 12.77
C ALA A 229 -2.17 21.10 12.59
N THR A 230 -2.09 22.30 12.02
CA THR A 230 -3.27 23.05 11.59
C THR A 230 -3.99 22.33 10.44
N ARG A 231 -5.21 22.76 10.09
CA ARG A 231 -5.93 22.17 8.94
C ARG A 231 -5.14 22.29 7.64
N PHE A 232 -4.49 23.45 7.43
CA PHE A 232 -3.69 23.69 6.25
C PHE A 232 -2.44 22.80 6.24
N GLU A 233 -1.72 22.72 7.35
CA GLU A 233 -0.51 21.88 7.46
C GLU A 233 -0.82 20.40 7.25
N ALA A 234 -1.92 19.91 7.84
CA ALA A 234 -2.38 18.53 7.64
C ALA A 234 -2.79 18.25 6.19
N LEU A 235 -3.43 19.20 5.51
CA LEU A 235 -3.73 19.09 4.07
C LEU A 235 -2.46 19.02 3.22
N VAL A 236 -1.47 19.87 3.51
CA VAL A 236 -0.18 19.85 2.81
C VAL A 236 0.53 18.53 3.05
N ALA A 237 0.64 18.07 4.30
CA ALA A 237 1.32 16.81 4.62
C ALA A 237 0.65 15.59 3.97
N THR A 238 -0.68 15.56 3.96
CA THR A 238 -1.45 14.52 3.26
C THR A 238 -1.30 14.62 1.74
N GLY A 239 -1.30 15.83 1.20
CA GLY A 239 -1.09 16.08 -0.23
C GLY A 239 0.29 15.63 -0.72
N PHE A 240 1.32 15.74 0.12
CA PHE A 240 2.65 15.22 -0.19
C PHE A 240 2.65 13.70 -0.40
N VAL A 241 1.76 12.96 0.25
CA VAL A 241 1.63 11.50 0.05
C VAL A 241 1.20 11.16 -1.38
N LEU A 242 0.47 12.05 -2.05
CA LEU A 242 0.10 11.86 -3.47
C LEU A 242 1.30 11.93 -4.41
N LEU A 243 2.46 12.39 -3.95
CA LEU A 243 3.71 12.31 -4.70
C LEU A 243 4.32 10.91 -4.67
N SER A 244 3.90 10.02 -3.76
CA SER A 244 4.51 8.70 -3.61
C SER A 244 4.44 7.84 -4.88
N PRO A 245 3.32 7.78 -5.63
CA PRO A 245 3.28 6.98 -6.86
C PRO A 245 4.16 7.58 -7.96
N ALA A 246 4.24 8.91 -8.04
CA ALA A 246 5.11 9.61 -8.99
C ALA A 246 6.59 9.32 -8.69
N LEU A 247 6.99 9.42 -7.43
CA LEU A 247 8.36 9.09 -6.99
C LEU A 247 8.71 7.63 -7.23
N TYR A 248 7.75 6.72 -7.02
CA TYR A 248 7.92 5.30 -7.33
C TYR A 248 8.21 5.09 -8.83
N VAL A 249 7.38 5.65 -9.72
CA VAL A 249 7.55 5.52 -11.17
C VAL A 249 8.86 6.15 -11.64
N LEU A 250 9.18 7.36 -11.18
CA LEU A 250 10.44 8.03 -11.51
C LEU A 250 11.66 7.23 -11.03
N GLY A 251 11.61 6.68 -9.83
CA GLY A 251 12.65 5.80 -9.30
C GLY A 251 12.81 4.53 -10.13
N ALA A 252 11.71 3.92 -10.54
CA ALA A 252 11.72 2.73 -11.41
C ALA A 252 12.32 3.03 -12.79
N ILE A 253 11.94 4.15 -13.43
CA ILE A 253 12.53 4.61 -14.70
C ILE A 253 14.03 4.82 -14.54
N TYR A 254 14.46 5.54 -13.50
CA TYR A 254 15.87 5.82 -13.26
C TYR A 254 16.69 4.55 -13.06
N LEU A 255 16.20 3.61 -12.25
CA LEU A 255 16.87 2.32 -12.02
C LEU A 255 16.93 1.47 -13.29
N THR A 256 15.89 1.51 -14.12
CA THR A 256 15.85 0.75 -15.38
C THR A 256 16.83 1.32 -16.39
N VAL A 257 16.84 2.64 -16.57
CA VAL A 257 17.78 3.31 -17.50
C VAL A 257 19.21 3.24 -17.00
N GLY A 258 19.45 3.42 -15.70
CA GLY A 258 20.80 3.35 -15.12
C GLY A 258 21.40 1.95 -15.07
N ALA A 259 20.59 0.91 -15.29
CA ALA A 259 21.03 -0.48 -15.41
C ALA A 259 21.31 -0.90 -16.87
N LEU A 260 20.97 -0.07 -17.85
CA LEU A 260 21.32 -0.21 -19.27
C LEU A 260 22.66 0.47 -19.58
#